data_AF-A0A165HWZ1-F1
#
_entry.id   AF-A0A165HWZ1-F1
#
_cell.length_a   1.000
_cell.length_b   1.000
_cell.length_c   1.000
_cell.angle_alpha   90.00
_cell.angle_beta   90.00
_cell.angle_gamma   90.00
#
_symmetry.space_group_name_H-M   'P 1'
#
loop_
_entity.id
_entity.type
_entity.pdbx_description
1 polymer ?
#
loop_
_entity_poly.entity_id
_entity_poly.type
_entity_poly.pdbx_seq_one_letter_code
_entity_poly.pdbx_strand_id
1 'polypeptide(L)'
;MANGNTAEEGWLPAGKFTEGFGDIFKAPDNSVLIHACNCLGSWGGGVALRMKQLYPHAHSVYQSRLRDITSGRCRSAHDALAQCILVPPQPGDAPRKHWLACLHTSIGHGRNVDPADSILEATQCAFGDFYTQVDDHQKAVAKGKKLPKMGRIFSVKLNSGLFGVPWEDTRKMINYWPIDVEVLDLPPPNQPQKPQATRKDTGRKKSDEAAELKKGTAKKDAITEKKKQQPAPAVEETNPRKRKSDEKDPKEKKGSSEKRQKKKDVKGKHAV
;
A
#
# COMPACT_ATOMS: atom_id res chain seq x y z
N MET A 1 6.29 -33.48 -44.58
CA MET A 1 7.48 -32.73 -44.12
C MET A 1 7.00 -31.76 -43.06
N ALA A 2 7.26 -32.11 -41.79
CA ALA A 2 7.00 -31.23 -40.66
C ALA A 2 8.13 -30.20 -40.58
N ASN A 3 7.77 -28.92 -40.51
CA ASN A 3 8.65 -27.80 -40.15
C ASN A 3 7.69 -26.75 -39.60
N GLY A 4 7.73 -26.26 -38.38
CA GLY A 4 8.66 -26.42 -37.27
C GLY A 4 8.16 -25.36 -36.30
N ASN A 5 7.22 -25.73 -35.42
CA ASN A 5 6.66 -24.81 -34.43
C ASN A 5 7.73 -24.65 -33.35
N THR A 6 8.61 -23.68 -33.53
CA THR A 6 9.58 -23.28 -32.50
C THR A 6 8.78 -22.77 -31.32
N ALA A 7 8.84 -23.51 -30.22
CA ALA A 7 8.36 -23.07 -28.92
C ALA A 7 9.02 -21.74 -28.59
N GLU A 8 8.28 -20.64 -28.71
CA GLU A 8 8.71 -19.38 -28.14
C GLU A 8 8.82 -19.54 -26.63
N GLU A 9 9.92 -19.01 -26.10
CA GLU A 9 10.34 -19.10 -24.72
C GLU A 9 9.19 -18.79 -23.76
N GLY A 10 8.99 -19.67 -22.77
CA GLY A 10 7.84 -19.71 -21.88
C GLY A 10 7.74 -18.54 -20.89
N TRP A 11 7.51 -17.34 -21.41
CA TRP A 11 7.07 -16.22 -20.59
C TRP A 11 5.55 -16.25 -20.46
N LEU A 12 5.04 -16.19 -19.23
CA LEU A 12 3.61 -16.04 -19.00
C LEU A 12 3.13 -14.76 -19.72
N PRO A 13 1.96 -14.78 -20.39
CA PRO A 13 1.46 -13.60 -21.08
C PRO A 13 1.30 -12.46 -20.07
N ALA A 14 1.83 -11.28 -20.42
CA ALA A 14 1.69 -10.08 -19.59
C ALA A 14 0.22 -9.78 -19.29
N GLY A 15 -0.06 -9.34 -18.06
CA GLY A 15 -1.41 -8.98 -17.64
C GLY A 15 -1.92 -7.74 -18.37
N LYS A 16 -3.24 -7.57 -18.39
CA LYS A 16 -3.86 -6.37 -18.94
C LYS A 16 -3.80 -5.22 -17.94
N PHE A 17 -3.08 -4.17 -18.31
CA PHE A 17 -3.01 -2.93 -17.56
C PHE A 17 -3.91 -1.85 -18.17
N THR A 18 -4.76 -1.22 -17.36
CA THR A 18 -5.64 -0.13 -17.81
C THR A 18 -5.56 1.06 -16.87
N GLU A 19 -5.55 2.27 -17.43
CA GLU A 19 -5.57 3.52 -16.67
C GLU A 19 -6.87 4.28 -16.92
N GLY A 20 -7.43 4.87 -15.86
CA GLY A 20 -8.64 5.67 -15.93
C GLY A 20 -8.74 6.67 -14.79
N PHE A 21 -9.88 7.38 -14.76
CA PHE A 21 -10.23 8.28 -13.67
C PHE A 21 -11.37 7.67 -12.85
N GLY A 22 -11.23 7.68 -11.53
CA GLY A 22 -12.26 7.10 -10.68
C GLY A 22 -11.86 6.99 -9.21
N ASP A 23 -12.83 6.63 -8.38
CA ASP A 23 -12.62 6.35 -6.97
C ASP A 23 -12.48 4.84 -6.76
N ILE A 24 -11.29 4.38 -6.38
CA ILE A 24 -11.03 2.95 -6.10
C ILE A 24 -11.93 2.40 -4.98
N PHE A 25 -12.46 3.26 -4.10
CA PHE A 25 -13.36 2.84 -3.01
C PHE A 25 -14.79 2.56 -3.49
N LYS A 26 -15.09 2.83 -4.77
CA LYS A 26 -16.33 2.44 -5.46
C LYS A 26 -16.17 1.17 -6.30
N ALA A 27 -15.04 0.48 -6.20
CA ALA A 27 -14.87 -0.82 -6.84
C ALA A 27 -16.01 -1.79 -6.44
N PRO A 28 -16.31 -2.80 -7.27
CA PRO A 28 -17.30 -3.82 -6.92
C PRO A 28 -16.90 -4.62 -5.68
N ASP A 29 -17.89 -5.21 -5.00
CA ASP A 29 -17.67 -6.14 -3.90
C ASP A 29 -16.63 -7.23 -4.26
N ASN A 30 -15.81 -7.60 -3.28
CA ASN A 30 -14.73 -8.58 -3.37
C ASN A 30 -13.52 -8.16 -4.20
N SER A 31 -13.50 -6.94 -4.74
CA SER A 31 -12.31 -6.41 -5.43
C SER A 31 -11.13 -6.26 -4.48
N VAL A 32 -9.91 -6.31 -5.03
CA VAL A 32 -8.66 -6.05 -4.32
C VAL A 32 -8.23 -4.61 -4.57
N LEU A 33 -8.00 -3.86 -3.49
CA LEU A 33 -7.49 -2.49 -3.56
C LEU A 33 -6.02 -2.47 -3.15
N ILE A 34 -5.15 -2.15 -4.11
CA ILE A 34 -3.71 -2.05 -3.88
C ILE A 34 -3.35 -0.61 -3.49
N HIS A 35 -2.51 -0.48 -2.47
CA HIS A 35 -1.81 0.77 -2.19
C HIS A 35 -0.39 0.53 -1.66
N ALA A 36 0.46 1.55 -1.79
CA ALA A 36 1.78 1.59 -1.21
C ALA A 36 1.70 1.98 0.29
N CYS A 37 2.51 1.31 1.10
CA CYS A 37 2.60 1.41 2.55
C CYS A 37 4.03 1.65 3.00
N ASN A 38 4.14 2.27 4.19
CA ASN A 38 5.37 2.24 4.97
C ASN A 38 5.39 1.04 5.92
N CYS A 39 6.58 0.63 6.37
CA CYS A 39 6.77 -0.47 7.30
C CYS A 39 6.51 -0.12 8.79
N LEU A 40 6.18 1.14 9.10
CA LEU A 40 5.87 1.60 10.46
C LEU A 40 4.38 1.47 10.82
N GLY A 41 3.55 0.96 9.91
CA GLY A 41 2.14 0.72 10.15
C GLY A 41 1.29 2.00 10.16
N SER A 42 1.79 3.06 9.55
CA SER A 42 1.14 4.37 9.55
C SER A 42 0.29 4.60 8.30
N TRP A 43 -1.02 4.71 8.48
CA TRP A 43 -1.96 5.17 7.44
C TRP A 43 -2.37 6.62 7.70
N GLY A 44 -1.39 7.52 7.71
CA GLY A 44 -1.55 8.91 8.14
C GLY A 44 -1.84 9.94 7.05
N GLY A 45 -1.70 9.59 5.77
CA GLY A 45 -1.90 10.53 4.66
C GLY A 45 -2.38 9.89 3.37
N GLY A 46 -2.80 10.72 2.41
CA GLY A 46 -3.21 10.31 1.07
C GLY A 46 -4.30 9.23 1.07
N VAL A 47 -4.18 8.28 0.15
CA VAL A 47 -5.10 7.13 0.02
C VAL A 47 -5.13 6.26 1.28
N ALA A 48 -4.00 6.12 1.99
CA ALA A 48 -3.91 5.28 3.17
C ALA A 48 -4.76 5.85 4.32
N LEU A 49 -4.76 7.16 4.54
CA LEU A 49 -5.64 7.80 5.51
C LEU A 49 -7.12 7.57 5.17
N ARG A 50 -7.47 7.66 3.88
CA ARG A 50 -8.84 7.39 3.44
C ARG A 50 -9.20 5.91 3.64
N MET A 51 -8.29 4.99 3.36
CA MET A 51 -8.46 3.57 3.68
C MET A 51 -8.68 3.35 5.18
N LYS A 52 -7.91 4.01 6.05
CA LYS A 52 -8.08 3.89 7.50
C LYS A 52 -9.47 4.32 7.97
N GLN A 53 -9.98 5.42 7.42
CA GLN A 53 -11.31 5.94 7.74
C GLN A 53 -12.43 5.01 7.27
N LEU A 54 -12.25 4.37 6.11
CA LEU A 54 -13.27 3.53 5.49
C LEU A 54 -13.20 2.06 5.93
N TYR A 55 -12.02 1.60 6.38
CA TYR A 55 -11.74 0.21 6.74
C TYR A 55 -10.97 0.11 8.09
N PRO A 56 -11.53 0.63 9.19
CA PRO A 56 -10.84 0.61 10.49
C PRO A 56 -10.55 -0.81 11.03
N HIS A 57 -11.38 -1.81 10.71
CA HIS A 57 -11.14 -3.18 11.15
C HIS A 57 -10.05 -3.85 10.30
N ALA A 58 -10.06 -3.65 8.98
CA ALA A 58 -8.98 -4.11 8.11
C ALA A 58 -7.64 -3.49 8.52
N HIS A 59 -7.63 -2.20 8.88
CA HIS A 59 -6.43 -1.55 9.43
C HIS A 59 -5.96 -2.22 10.73
N SER A 60 -6.87 -2.64 11.61
CA SER A 60 -6.51 -3.36 12.84
C SER A 60 -5.88 -4.73 12.55
N VAL A 61 -6.43 -5.48 11.57
CA VAL A 61 -5.84 -6.75 11.10
C VAL A 61 -4.46 -6.52 10.46
N TYR A 62 -4.34 -5.49 9.62
CA TYR A 62 -3.06 -5.07 9.03
C TYR A 62 -2.02 -4.80 10.11
N GLN A 63 -2.35 -3.99 11.12
CA GLN A 63 -1.44 -3.66 12.22
C GLN A 63 -1.04 -4.89 13.03
N SER A 64 -1.95 -5.84 13.26
CA SER A 64 -1.62 -7.10 13.91
C SER A 64 -0.59 -7.89 13.10
N ARG A 65 -0.83 -8.08 11.80
CA ARG A 65 0.09 -8.83 10.92
C ARG A 65 1.44 -8.16 10.77
N LEU A 66 1.45 -6.83 10.64
CA LEU A 66 2.71 -6.09 10.58
C LEU A 66 3.49 -6.25 11.89
N ARG A 67 2.81 -6.21 13.04
CA ARG A 67 3.43 -6.48 14.33
C ARG A 67 4.02 -7.89 14.39
N ASP A 68 3.32 -8.90 13.86
CA ASP A 68 3.85 -10.26 13.82
C ASP A 68 5.15 -10.33 13.00
N ILE A 69 5.24 -9.61 11.88
CA ILE A 69 6.45 -9.55 11.03
C ILE A 69 7.58 -8.78 11.72
N THR A 70 7.26 -7.68 12.41
CA THR A 70 8.24 -6.70 12.88
C THR A 70 8.61 -6.84 14.37
N SER A 71 7.85 -7.62 15.15
CA SER A 71 8.06 -7.77 16.59
C SER A 71 8.81 -9.05 16.93
N GLY A 72 9.88 -8.91 17.70
CA GLY A 72 10.74 -10.01 18.13
C GLY A 72 12.14 -9.49 18.43
N ARG A 73 12.95 -10.29 19.14
CA ARG A 73 14.33 -9.88 19.52
C ARG A 73 15.22 -9.55 18.32
N CYS A 74 14.92 -10.10 17.15
CA CYS A 74 15.69 -9.93 15.92
C CYS A 74 14.84 -9.41 14.75
N ARG A 75 13.67 -8.79 15.03
CA ARG A 75 12.75 -8.28 14.00
C ARG A 75 12.66 -6.76 14.09
N SER A 76 12.43 -6.13 12.95
CA SER A 76 12.37 -4.69 12.75
C SER A 76 11.45 -4.35 11.58
N ALA A 77 11.25 -3.05 11.33
CA ALA A 77 10.51 -2.58 10.16
C ALA A 77 11.12 -3.04 8.82
N HIS A 78 12.43 -3.33 8.77
CA HIS A 78 13.09 -3.83 7.56
C HIS A 78 12.55 -5.20 7.14
N ASP A 79 12.11 -6.03 8.10
CA ASP A 79 11.59 -7.38 7.81
C ASP A 79 10.25 -7.35 7.09
N ALA A 80 9.54 -6.22 7.10
CA ALA A 80 8.31 -6.03 6.34
C ALA A 80 8.54 -5.39 4.97
N LEU A 81 9.70 -4.78 4.73
CA LEU A 81 10.01 -4.16 3.44
C LEU A 81 9.94 -5.20 2.33
N ALA A 82 9.49 -4.80 1.15
CA ALA A 82 9.39 -5.67 -0.02
C ALA A 82 8.38 -6.83 0.12
N GLN A 83 7.43 -6.74 1.07
CA GLN A 83 6.34 -7.69 1.25
C GLN A 83 4.96 -7.05 1.07
N CYS A 84 3.97 -7.86 0.75
CA CYS A 84 2.56 -7.49 0.71
C CYS A 84 1.81 -8.11 1.88
N ILE A 85 1.05 -7.30 2.63
CA ILE A 85 0.03 -7.82 3.53
C ILE A 85 -1.33 -7.77 2.82
N LEU A 86 -1.89 -8.94 2.49
CA LEU A 86 -3.20 -9.09 1.88
C LEU A 86 -4.29 -9.32 2.94
N VAL A 87 -5.13 -8.32 3.18
CA VAL A 87 -6.18 -8.33 4.21
C VAL A 87 -7.53 -8.68 3.58
N PRO A 88 -8.23 -9.74 4.04
CA PRO A 88 -9.56 -10.08 3.55
C PRO A 88 -10.61 -9.06 3.99
N PRO A 89 -11.80 -9.02 3.34
CA PRO A 89 -12.92 -8.22 3.78
C PRO A 89 -13.26 -8.48 5.25
N GLN A 90 -13.45 -7.42 6.03
CA GLN A 90 -13.77 -7.51 7.45
C GLN A 90 -15.26 -7.24 7.68
N PRO A 91 -15.96 -8.06 8.49
CA PRO A 91 -17.37 -7.82 8.82
C PRO A 91 -17.63 -6.44 9.44
N GLY A 92 -16.69 -5.93 10.24
CA GLY A 92 -16.79 -4.63 10.89
C GLY A 92 -16.64 -3.42 9.95
N ASP A 93 -16.24 -3.62 8.70
CA ASP A 93 -16.12 -2.55 7.69
C ASP A 93 -17.31 -2.55 6.71
N ALA A 94 -18.38 -3.28 7.05
CA ALA A 94 -19.63 -3.28 6.29
C ALA A 94 -20.18 -1.85 6.10
N PRO A 95 -20.75 -1.54 4.92
CA PRO A 95 -21.13 -2.46 3.85
C PRO A 95 -19.99 -2.83 2.90
N ARG A 96 -18.75 -2.37 3.13
CA ARG A 96 -17.64 -2.56 2.20
C ARG A 96 -17.10 -3.99 2.28
N LYS A 97 -16.84 -4.59 1.11
CA LYS A 97 -16.37 -5.98 1.01
C LYS A 97 -15.11 -6.11 0.16
N HIS A 98 -14.19 -5.16 0.28
CA HIS A 98 -12.95 -5.18 -0.50
C HIS A 98 -11.84 -5.89 0.27
N TRP A 99 -10.95 -6.54 -0.48
CA TRP A 99 -9.63 -6.92 0.00
C TRP A 99 -8.70 -5.71 -0.05
N LEU A 100 -7.78 -5.59 0.90
CA LEU A 100 -6.75 -4.56 0.88
C LEU A 100 -5.38 -5.22 0.70
N ALA A 101 -4.64 -4.82 -0.32
CA ALA A 101 -3.27 -5.23 -0.57
C ALA A 101 -2.32 -4.09 -0.20
N CYS A 102 -1.58 -4.29 0.90
CA CYS A 102 -0.70 -3.30 1.49
C CYS A 102 0.75 -3.60 1.07
N LEU A 103 1.26 -2.93 0.04
CA LEU A 103 2.62 -3.15 -0.46
C LEU A 103 3.61 -2.33 0.36
N HIS A 104 4.53 -2.96 1.07
CA HIS A 104 5.54 -2.25 1.87
C HIS A 104 6.72 -1.85 0.98
N THR A 105 6.68 -0.60 0.52
CA THR A 105 7.63 -0.08 -0.46
C THR A 105 8.62 0.91 0.14
N SER A 106 8.38 1.38 1.35
CA SER A 106 9.33 2.19 2.12
C SER A 106 9.28 1.80 3.59
N ILE A 107 10.39 1.92 4.30
CA ILE A 107 10.44 1.76 5.74
C ILE A 107 9.72 2.95 6.39
N GLY A 108 10.14 4.17 6.08
CA GLY A 108 9.59 5.39 6.66
C GLY A 108 8.49 6.05 5.82
N HIS A 109 8.06 7.23 6.26
CA HIS A 109 7.08 8.05 5.56
C HIS A 109 7.28 9.54 5.87
N GLY A 110 6.59 10.42 5.13
CA GLY A 110 6.72 11.87 5.30
C GLY A 110 8.12 12.36 4.94
N ARG A 111 8.87 12.90 5.92
CA ARG A 111 10.25 13.35 5.70
C ARG A 111 11.28 12.22 5.69
N ASN A 112 10.85 11.01 6.10
CA ASN A 112 11.70 9.82 6.21
C ASN A 112 11.36 8.79 5.13
N VAL A 113 10.82 9.23 3.98
CA VAL A 113 10.58 8.37 2.82
C VAL A 113 11.93 7.92 2.27
N ASP A 114 12.03 6.65 1.87
CA ASP A 114 13.25 6.11 1.28
C ASP A 114 13.52 6.68 -0.13
N PRO A 115 14.76 6.57 -0.66
CA PRO A 115 15.06 6.99 -2.02
C PRO A 115 14.19 6.28 -3.07
N ALA A 116 13.88 6.97 -4.17
CA ALA A 116 12.98 6.49 -5.22
C ALA A 116 13.41 5.12 -5.79
N ASP A 117 14.71 4.89 -6.01
CA ASP A 117 15.23 3.63 -6.53
C ASP A 117 14.97 2.47 -5.55
N SER A 118 15.22 2.68 -4.25
CA SER A 118 14.92 1.71 -3.19
C SER A 118 13.42 1.42 -3.10
N ILE A 119 12.57 2.43 -3.30
CA ILE A 119 11.12 2.26 -3.35
C ILE A 119 10.71 1.40 -4.54
N LEU A 120 11.28 1.64 -5.72
CA LEU A 120 10.96 0.86 -6.93
C LEU A 120 11.38 -0.61 -6.77
N GLU A 121 12.58 -0.87 -6.24
CA GLU A 121 13.07 -2.22 -5.93
C GLU A 121 12.15 -2.94 -4.93
N ALA A 122 11.81 -2.28 -3.81
CA ALA A 122 10.90 -2.84 -2.83
C ALA A 122 9.50 -3.05 -3.41
N THR A 123 9.03 -2.16 -4.28
CA THR A 123 7.72 -2.30 -4.94
C THR A 123 7.69 -3.52 -5.85
N GLN A 124 8.75 -3.77 -6.64
CA GLN A 124 8.84 -4.97 -7.50
C GLN A 124 8.68 -6.25 -6.68
N CYS A 125 9.43 -6.36 -5.58
CA CYS A 125 9.39 -7.53 -4.71
C CYS A 125 8.03 -7.68 -3.99
N ALA A 126 7.49 -6.57 -3.44
CA ALA A 126 6.19 -6.59 -2.77
C ALA A 126 5.05 -6.97 -3.73
N PHE A 127 5.14 -6.55 -5.00
CA PHE A 127 4.17 -6.92 -6.03
C PHE A 127 4.28 -8.41 -6.41
N GLY A 128 5.49 -8.97 -6.42
CA GLY A 128 5.70 -10.41 -6.62
C GLY A 128 5.15 -11.26 -5.47
N ASP A 129 5.33 -10.80 -4.23
CA ASP A 129 4.71 -11.43 -3.05
C ASP A 129 3.17 -11.34 -3.12
N PHE A 130 2.63 -10.16 -3.47
CA PHE A 130 1.21 -9.98 -3.74
C PHE A 130 0.68 -10.96 -4.80
N TYR A 131 1.35 -11.05 -5.95
CA TYR A 131 0.99 -11.97 -7.03
C TYR A 131 0.95 -13.42 -6.54
N THR A 132 1.97 -13.85 -5.80
CA THR A 132 2.06 -15.20 -5.23
C THR A 132 0.88 -15.48 -4.30
N GLN A 133 0.53 -14.53 -3.42
CA GLN A 133 -0.62 -14.67 -2.51
C GLN A 133 -1.96 -14.78 -3.26
N VAL A 134 -2.13 -14.03 -4.36
CA VAL A 134 -3.34 -14.12 -5.21
C VAL A 134 -3.43 -15.46 -5.93
N ASP A 135 -2.34 -15.92 -6.53
CA ASP A 135 -2.28 -17.20 -7.24
C ASP A 135 -2.53 -18.37 -6.27
N ASP A 136 -1.90 -18.37 -5.10
CA ASP A 136 -2.14 -19.37 -4.06
C ASP A 136 -3.59 -19.37 -3.57
N HIS A 137 -4.20 -18.19 -3.43
CA HIS A 137 -5.61 -18.05 -3.10
C HIS A 137 -6.50 -18.69 -4.18
N GLN A 138 -6.23 -18.43 -5.46
CA GLN A 138 -6.98 -19.01 -6.58
C GLN A 138 -6.83 -20.54 -6.63
N LYS A 139 -5.60 -21.06 -6.48
CA LYS A 139 -5.31 -22.50 -6.40
C LYS A 139 -6.02 -23.15 -5.23
N ALA A 140 -6.06 -22.49 -4.07
CA ALA A 140 -6.77 -22.98 -2.90
C ALA A 140 -8.29 -23.08 -3.13
N VAL A 141 -8.90 -22.06 -3.75
CA VAL A 141 -10.31 -22.07 -4.13
C VAL A 141 -10.60 -23.18 -5.15
N ALA A 142 -9.75 -23.35 -6.16
CA ALA A 142 -9.87 -24.44 -7.15
C ALA A 142 -9.78 -25.84 -6.52
N LYS A 143 -9.01 -25.98 -5.44
CA LYS A 143 -8.94 -27.20 -4.61
C LYS A 143 -10.11 -27.36 -3.63
N GLY A 144 -11.12 -26.50 -3.70
CA GLY A 144 -12.33 -26.58 -2.87
C GLY A 144 -12.20 -25.95 -1.48
N LYS A 145 -11.13 -25.21 -1.17
CA LYS A 145 -11.07 -24.47 0.10
C LYS A 145 -12.12 -23.35 0.09
N LYS A 146 -12.89 -23.27 1.18
CA LYS A 146 -13.87 -22.20 1.40
C LYS A 146 -13.16 -20.92 1.86
N LEU A 147 -12.71 -20.11 0.90
CA LEU A 147 -12.10 -18.80 1.14
C LEU A 147 -13.04 -17.68 0.65
N PRO A 148 -12.91 -16.45 1.17
CA PRO A 148 -13.68 -15.32 0.66
C PRO A 148 -13.41 -15.12 -0.84
N LYS A 149 -14.43 -14.73 -1.60
CA LYS A 149 -14.26 -14.48 -3.04
C LYS A 149 -13.26 -13.34 -3.23
N MET A 150 -12.42 -13.47 -4.25
CA MET A 150 -11.51 -12.40 -4.70
C MET A 150 -11.87 -12.02 -6.13
N GLY A 151 -12.05 -10.74 -6.38
CA GLY A 151 -12.51 -10.16 -7.63
C GLY A 151 -11.39 -9.45 -8.38
N ARG A 152 -11.80 -8.41 -9.12
CA ARG A 152 -10.90 -7.57 -9.92
C ARG A 152 -9.94 -6.79 -9.04
N ILE A 153 -8.79 -6.43 -9.60
CA ILE A 153 -7.73 -5.72 -8.91
C ILE A 153 -7.71 -4.27 -9.36
N PHE A 154 -7.77 -3.37 -8.39
CA PHE A 154 -7.71 -1.93 -8.58
C PHE A 154 -6.54 -1.37 -7.81
N SER A 155 -5.89 -0.36 -8.37
CA SER A 155 -4.82 0.37 -7.72
C SER A 155 -5.00 1.87 -7.91
N VAL A 156 -4.44 2.67 -7.02
CA VAL A 156 -4.09 4.05 -7.34
C VAL A 156 -2.77 4.08 -8.11
N LYS A 157 -2.35 5.26 -8.56
CA LYS A 157 -0.97 5.50 -9.00
C LYS A 157 -0.02 5.32 -7.80
N LEU A 158 0.53 4.12 -7.67
CA LEU A 158 1.42 3.75 -6.57
C LEU A 158 2.65 4.66 -6.55
N ASN A 159 3.13 4.98 -5.35
CA ASN A 159 4.32 5.78 -5.07
C ASN A 159 4.32 7.24 -5.60
N SER A 160 3.41 7.63 -6.49
CA SER A 160 3.42 8.96 -7.14
C SER A 160 2.82 10.10 -6.32
N GLY A 161 2.26 9.80 -5.16
CA GLY A 161 1.76 10.79 -4.21
C GLY A 161 2.84 11.18 -3.21
N LEU A 162 2.61 10.86 -1.94
CA LEU A 162 3.49 11.25 -0.83
C LEU A 162 4.87 10.59 -0.83
N PHE A 163 5.10 9.57 -1.65
CA PHE A 163 6.42 8.94 -1.82
C PHE A 163 7.24 9.57 -2.95
N GLY A 164 6.65 10.42 -3.78
CA GLY A 164 7.37 11.25 -4.75
C GLY A 164 8.05 10.50 -5.90
N VAL A 165 7.69 9.24 -6.16
CA VAL A 165 8.27 8.48 -7.28
C VAL A 165 7.49 8.79 -8.56
N PRO A 166 8.15 9.13 -9.68
CA PRO A 166 7.48 9.30 -10.97
C PRO A 166 6.61 8.10 -11.32
N TRP A 167 5.36 8.35 -11.72
CA TRP A 167 4.38 7.29 -11.95
C TRP A 167 4.84 6.34 -13.05
N GLU A 168 5.49 6.87 -14.08
CA GLU A 168 5.99 6.15 -15.25
C GLU A 168 6.93 5.00 -14.87
N ASP A 169 7.72 5.16 -13.82
CA ASP A 169 8.66 4.14 -13.38
C ASP A 169 7.95 3.02 -12.62
N THR A 170 6.96 3.36 -11.78
CA THR A 170 6.13 2.35 -11.11
C THR A 170 5.22 1.61 -12.11
N ARG A 171 4.71 2.31 -13.12
CA ARG A 171 3.88 1.74 -14.18
C ARG A 171 4.63 0.67 -14.98
N LYS A 172 5.88 0.92 -15.36
CA LYS A 172 6.71 -0.06 -16.09
C LYS A 172 6.78 -1.38 -15.33
N MET A 173 6.99 -1.32 -14.01
CA MET A 173 7.05 -2.49 -13.14
C MET A 173 5.76 -3.32 -13.19
N ILE A 174 4.60 -2.67 -13.04
CA ILE A 174 3.30 -3.38 -12.98
C ILE A 174 3.03 -4.17 -14.27
N ASN A 175 3.42 -3.62 -15.43
CA ASN A 175 3.22 -4.26 -16.73
C ASN A 175 3.97 -5.58 -16.92
N TYR A 176 4.98 -5.89 -16.11
CA TYR A 176 5.73 -7.15 -16.21
C TYR A 176 5.00 -8.34 -15.59
N TRP A 177 3.99 -8.10 -14.76
CA TRP A 177 3.31 -9.17 -14.04
C TRP A 177 2.12 -9.72 -14.83
N PRO A 178 1.89 -11.05 -14.84
CA PRO A 178 0.78 -11.68 -15.56
C PRO A 178 -0.54 -11.55 -14.78
N ILE A 179 -0.92 -10.32 -14.43
CA ILE A 179 -2.11 -10.02 -13.64
C ILE A 179 -2.80 -8.74 -14.12
N ASP A 180 -4.12 -8.79 -14.25
CA ASP A 180 -4.91 -7.66 -14.71
C ASP A 180 -5.06 -6.62 -13.61
N VAL A 181 -4.68 -5.37 -13.90
CA VAL A 181 -4.77 -4.24 -12.95
C VAL A 181 -5.44 -3.03 -13.59
N GLU A 182 -6.46 -2.51 -12.91
CA GLU A 182 -7.08 -1.22 -13.26
C GLU A 182 -6.57 -0.11 -12.33
N VAL A 183 -5.77 0.80 -12.87
CA VAL A 183 -5.26 1.96 -12.14
C VAL A 183 -6.20 3.14 -12.31
N LEU A 184 -6.71 3.65 -11.19
CA LEU A 184 -7.59 4.81 -11.17
C LEU A 184 -6.88 6.00 -10.54
N ASP A 185 -6.84 7.10 -11.28
CA ASP A 185 -6.46 8.40 -10.74
C ASP A 185 -7.65 8.97 -9.95
N LEU A 186 -7.43 9.25 -8.66
CA LEU A 186 -8.49 9.75 -7.80
C LEU A 186 -8.84 11.18 -8.23
N PRO A 187 -10.13 11.54 -8.29
CA PRO A 187 -10.50 12.92 -8.60
C PRO A 187 -9.91 13.87 -7.55
N PRO A 188 -9.52 15.10 -7.94
CA PRO A 188 -9.09 16.11 -6.98
C PRO A 188 -10.17 16.32 -5.90
N PRO A 189 -9.80 16.61 -4.65
CA PRO A 189 -10.74 16.68 -3.52
C PRO A 189 -11.91 17.68 -3.70
N ASN A 190 -11.87 18.55 -4.70
CA ASN A 190 -12.89 19.58 -4.97
C ASN A 190 -13.52 19.53 -6.38
N GLN A 191 -13.40 18.43 -7.13
CA GLN A 191 -14.15 18.32 -8.39
C GLN A 191 -15.50 17.63 -8.18
N PRO A 192 -16.63 18.25 -8.61
CA PRO A 192 -17.92 17.56 -8.62
C PRO A 192 -17.79 16.33 -9.51
N GLN A 193 -18.07 15.16 -8.94
CA GLN A 193 -18.05 13.89 -9.66
C GLN A 193 -19.09 14.00 -10.79
N LYS A 194 -18.62 14.08 -12.05
CA LYS A 194 -19.52 13.99 -13.19
C LYS A 194 -20.31 12.68 -13.04
N PRO A 195 -21.65 12.71 -13.14
CA PRO A 195 -22.44 11.50 -13.12
C PRO A 195 -21.87 10.55 -14.16
N GLN A 196 -21.47 9.34 -13.73
CA GLN A 196 -21.14 8.29 -14.66
C GLN A 196 -22.36 8.08 -15.56
N ALA A 197 -22.18 8.30 -16.86
CA ALA A 197 -23.23 8.09 -17.83
C ALA A 197 -23.65 6.62 -17.75
N THR A 198 -24.81 6.37 -17.15
CA THR A 198 -25.50 5.12 -17.38
C THR A 198 -25.79 5.08 -18.88
N ARG A 199 -25.23 4.09 -19.59
CA ARG A 199 -25.62 3.79 -20.96
C ARG A 199 -27.09 3.40 -20.93
N LYS A 200 -27.98 4.39 -21.07
CA LYS A 200 -29.34 4.16 -21.54
C LYS A 200 -29.30 4.20 -23.05
N ASP A 201 -29.39 3.00 -23.61
CA ASP A 201 -29.74 2.76 -24.99
C ASP A 201 -31.12 3.39 -25.26
N THR A 202 -31.13 4.49 -26.00
CA THR A 202 -32.35 5.00 -26.65
C THR A 202 -31.94 5.61 -27.98
N GLY A 203 -32.47 5.02 -29.05
CA GLY A 203 -32.20 5.42 -30.41
C GLY A 203 -32.84 6.75 -30.81
N ARG A 204 -32.20 7.36 -31.82
CA ARG A 204 -32.80 8.09 -32.95
C ARG A 204 -33.65 9.35 -32.63
N LYS A 205 -33.11 10.53 -32.98
CA LYS A 205 -33.41 11.26 -34.24
C LYS A 205 -32.69 12.62 -34.28
N LYS A 206 -32.26 12.98 -35.50
CA LYS A 206 -31.81 14.31 -35.94
C LYS A 206 -32.95 15.35 -35.85
N SER A 207 -32.59 16.59 -35.56
CA SER A 207 -32.98 17.77 -36.34
C SER A 207 -32.13 18.98 -35.93
N ASP A 208 -31.77 19.73 -36.96
CA ASP A 208 -31.01 20.97 -36.99
C ASP A 208 -31.71 22.11 -36.24
N GLU A 209 -30.97 23.14 -35.80
CA GLU A 209 -31.12 24.54 -36.25
C GLU A 209 -30.15 25.48 -35.49
N ALA A 210 -29.61 26.44 -36.23
CA ALA A 210 -28.60 27.41 -35.84
C ALA A 210 -29.19 28.67 -35.18
N ALA A 211 -28.36 29.45 -34.46
CA ALA A 211 -28.17 30.89 -34.67
C ALA A 211 -27.28 31.56 -33.61
N GLU A 212 -26.35 32.37 -34.11
CA GLU A 212 -25.56 33.41 -33.44
C GLU A 212 -26.39 34.41 -32.61
N LEU A 213 -25.78 35.03 -31.57
CA LEU A 213 -25.48 36.48 -31.57
C LEU A 213 -24.60 36.98 -30.39
N LYS A 214 -23.42 37.50 -30.77
CA LYS A 214 -22.72 38.75 -30.35
C LYS A 214 -22.43 39.12 -28.88
N LYS A 215 -21.11 39.34 -28.69
CA LYS A 215 -20.39 40.55 -28.19
C LYS A 215 -20.61 41.02 -26.74
N GLY A 216 -19.49 41.16 -26.03
CA GLY A 216 -19.36 41.96 -24.81
C GLY A 216 -17.90 42.16 -24.38
N THR A 217 -17.43 43.38 -24.52
CA THR A 217 -16.07 43.92 -24.37
C THR A 217 -15.43 43.89 -22.97
N ALA A 218 -14.11 43.67 -22.99
CA ALA A 218 -13.02 44.25 -22.18
C ALA A 218 -13.33 45.18 -20.98
N LYS A 219 -12.60 44.96 -19.88
CA LYS A 219 -11.90 46.06 -19.16
C LYS A 219 -10.67 45.55 -18.42
N LYS A 220 -9.55 46.22 -18.69
CA LYS A 220 -8.32 46.26 -17.89
C LYS A 220 -8.61 47.00 -16.59
N ASP A 221 -7.88 46.68 -15.53
CA ASP A 221 -7.21 47.69 -14.71
C ASP A 221 -6.00 47.06 -14.01
N ALA A 222 -4.88 47.76 -14.13
CA ALA A 222 -3.62 47.50 -13.47
C ALA A 222 -3.49 48.48 -12.30
N ILE A 223 -3.04 48.02 -11.14
CA ILE A 223 -2.42 48.88 -10.12
C ILE A 223 -1.16 48.18 -9.62
N THR A 224 -0.16 49.03 -9.41
CA THR A 224 1.28 48.82 -9.40
C THR A 224 1.83 49.11 -8.00
N GLU A 225 2.92 48.44 -7.61
CA GLU A 225 3.94 48.86 -6.61
C GLU A 225 3.48 49.01 -5.13
N LYS A 226 4.28 48.89 -4.05
CA LYS A 226 5.74 48.84 -3.83
C LYS A 226 5.98 48.35 -2.37
N LYS A 227 6.96 47.45 -2.19
CA LYS A 227 8.14 47.60 -1.30
C LYS A 227 7.97 47.93 0.20
N LYS A 228 8.35 47.00 1.10
CA LYS A 228 9.56 47.11 1.97
C LYS A 228 9.78 45.88 2.87
N GLN A 229 10.98 45.28 2.76
CA GLN A 229 11.67 44.48 3.79
C GLN A 229 12.10 45.44 4.93
N GLN A 230 12.25 45.03 6.19
CA GLN A 230 13.37 44.31 6.84
C GLN A 230 13.23 44.56 8.38
N PRO A 231 14.05 44.00 9.30
CA PRO A 231 14.29 42.60 9.67
C PRO A 231 14.01 42.31 11.16
N ALA A 232 14.17 41.05 11.55
CA ALA A 232 14.18 40.55 12.94
C ALA A 232 15.46 40.97 13.71
N PRO A 233 15.41 41.05 15.05
CA PRO A 233 16.59 40.91 15.89
C PRO A 233 16.82 39.44 16.29
N ALA A 234 18.09 39.09 16.36
CA ALA A 234 18.62 37.78 16.64
C ALA A 234 19.11 37.66 18.10
N VAL A 235 19.27 36.40 18.52
CA VAL A 235 20.15 35.86 19.58
C VAL A 235 19.95 36.34 21.01
N GLU A 236 19.59 35.41 21.89
CA GLU A 236 20.38 35.24 23.11
C GLU A 236 20.52 33.75 23.46
N GLU A 237 21.77 33.31 23.34
CA GLU A 237 22.29 31.99 23.61
C GLU A 237 22.87 32.02 25.02
N THR A 238 22.30 31.30 25.99
CA THR A 238 23.00 31.04 27.25
C THR A 238 22.81 29.60 27.68
N ASN A 239 23.85 28.80 27.44
CA ASN A 239 24.12 27.54 28.11
C ASN A 239 25.37 27.71 28.97
N PRO A 240 25.30 27.45 30.28
CA PRO A 240 26.47 27.06 31.05
C PRO A 240 26.35 25.61 31.55
N ARG A 241 27.16 24.76 30.91
CA ARG A 241 27.96 23.66 31.45
C ARG A 241 27.88 23.39 32.98
N LYS A 242 27.81 22.08 33.26
CA LYS A 242 28.75 21.25 34.06
C LYS A 242 28.33 20.77 35.46
N ARG A 243 28.69 19.49 35.69
CA ARG A 243 28.95 18.73 36.94
C ARG A 243 27.69 18.10 37.55
N LYS A 244 27.67 16.87 38.07
CA LYS A 244 28.67 15.88 38.55
C LYS A 244 27.89 14.54 38.74
N SER A 245 28.45 13.39 38.35
CA SER A 245 28.95 12.28 39.20
C SER A 245 27.91 11.56 40.07
N ASP A 246 28.20 10.28 40.33
CA ASP A 246 27.62 9.34 41.32
C ASP A 246 26.77 8.24 40.63
N GLU A 247 27.34 7.10 40.23
CA GLU A 247 27.79 5.95 41.06
C GLU A 247 26.66 5.34 41.91
N LYS A 248 26.17 4.16 41.50
CA LYS A 248 25.86 3.01 42.37
C LYS A 248 25.38 1.78 41.59
N ASP A 249 26.21 0.73 41.65
CA ASP A 249 25.82 -0.67 41.48
C ASP A 249 24.79 -1.12 42.52
N PRO A 250 24.04 -2.20 42.22
CA PRO A 250 23.76 -3.19 43.24
C PRO A 250 24.18 -4.61 42.84
N LYS A 251 24.92 -5.21 43.78
CA LYS A 251 25.35 -6.61 43.90
C LYS A 251 24.20 -7.60 43.77
N GLU A 252 24.35 -8.62 42.93
CA GLU A 252 23.51 -9.82 42.94
C GLU A 252 24.19 -10.97 43.71
N LYS A 253 23.42 -11.59 44.60
CA LYS A 253 23.86 -12.58 45.60
C LYS A 253 24.04 -13.96 44.97
N LYS A 254 25.16 -14.60 45.31
CA LYS A 254 25.39 -16.05 45.16
C LYS A 254 24.75 -16.83 46.31
N GLY A 255 24.20 -17.99 46.00
CA GLY A 255 23.87 -19.13 46.88
C GLY A 255 23.26 -20.22 46.00
N SER A 256 24.01 -21.20 45.49
CA SER A 256 24.69 -22.34 46.12
C SER A 256 23.75 -23.46 46.57
N SER A 257 24.18 -24.68 46.23
CA SER A 257 23.81 -26.02 46.74
C SER A 257 22.60 -26.68 46.07
N GLU A 258 22.58 -27.98 45.73
CA GLU A 258 23.59 -29.06 45.67
C GLU A 258 22.87 -30.33 45.15
N LYS A 259 23.60 -31.19 44.40
CA LYS A 259 23.53 -32.68 44.43
C LYS A 259 22.17 -33.35 44.02
N ARG A 260 22.08 -34.59 43.51
CA ARG A 260 22.97 -35.69 43.13
C ARG A 260 22.11 -36.70 42.34
N GLN A 261 22.70 -37.35 41.34
CA GLN A 261 22.62 -38.81 41.03
C GLN A 261 21.31 -39.58 41.33
N LYS A 262 20.73 -40.29 40.34
CA LYS A 262 21.05 -41.69 39.95
C LYS A 262 20.02 -42.27 38.95
N LYS A 263 20.53 -43.16 38.09
CA LYS A 263 19.91 -44.14 37.19
C LYS A 263 18.61 -44.80 37.69
N LYS A 264 17.74 -45.19 36.75
CA LYS A 264 17.34 -46.60 36.54
C LYS A 264 16.58 -46.81 35.23
N ASP A 265 17.05 -47.80 34.48
CA ASP A 265 16.38 -48.50 33.38
C ASP A 265 15.10 -49.21 33.84
N VAL A 266 14.06 -49.24 32.98
CA VAL A 266 13.10 -50.36 32.92
C VAL A 266 12.75 -50.65 31.45
N LYS A 267 13.03 -51.91 31.08
CA LYS A 267 12.64 -52.64 29.87
C LYS A 267 11.12 -52.89 29.78
N GLY A 268 10.65 -53.07 28.54
CA GLY A 268 9.58 -54.02 28.18
C GLY A 268 8.29 -53.36 27.66
N LYS A 269 7.55 -53.88 26.67
CA LYS A 269 7.56 -55.16 25.95
C LYS A 269 6.78 -55.01 24.63
N HIS A 270 7.09 -55.91 23.68
CA HIS A 270 6.28 -56.26 22.50
C HIS A 270 5.02 -57.09 22.85
N ALA A 271 4.16 -57.25 21.83
CA ALA A 271 2.92 -58.04 21.69
C ALA A 271 1.68 -57.34 22.27
N VAL A 272 0.59 -57.14 21.52
CA VAL A 272 -0.10 -58.01 20.53
C VAL A 272 -0.50 -57.22 19.29
#